data_AF-A0A3D5ALJ0-F1
#
_entry.id   AF-A0A3D5ALJ0-F1
#
_cell.length_a   1.000
_cell.length_b   1.000
_cell.length_c   1.000
_cell.angle_alpha   90.00
_cell.angle_beta   90.00
_cell.angle_gamma   90.00
#
_symmetry.space_group_name_H-M   'P 1'
#
loop_
_entity.id
_entity.type
_entity.pdbx_description
1 polymer ?
#
loop_
_entity_poly.entity_id
_entity_poly.type
_entity_poly.pdbx_seq_one_letter_code
_entity_poly.pdbx_strand_id
1 'polypeptide(L)'
;MTTDRNDPVDWDAYESELSNPDTAAPVLVDSTPDLPFTAGPRSESRKPVLPGWLKSARTFKDTAKWAAGYAWHTFAFHLVRTPVYSGKLLVRSPVGLFRLVRGGFRWGFDMEGEPVRKAAVRREDAAEYLKLSAQRDNRVRLRVFLAMLGLVTCCCVSWWVLTIPAWQRFALLGLAMIGLGLLGAPADRPLLSRAVVTARVAKLTSDVVVRAP
;
A
#
# COMPACT_ATOMS: atom_id res chain seq x y z
N MET A 1 -0.96 -48.94 -23.04
CA MET A 1 0.41 -48.58 -22.67
C MET A 1 0.31 -47.63 -21.51
N THR A 2 0.54 -48.12 -20.30
CA THR A 2 0.33 -47.42 -19.03
C THR A 2 1.66 -46.77 -18.63
N THR A 3 1.80 -45.45 -18.79
CA THR A 3 2.98 -44.73 -18.29
C THR A 3 2.72 -44.33 -16.84
N ASP A 4 3.51 -44.91 -15.94
CA ASP A 4 3.62 -44.49 -14.55
C ASP A 4 4.16 -43.06 -14.51
N ARG A 5 3.58 -42.20 -13.67
CA ARG A 5 3.83 -40.75 -13.65
C ARG A 5 5.13 -40.36 -12.93
N ASN A 6 5.90 -41.36 -12.49
CA ASN A 6 7.12 -41.20 -11.69
C ASN A 6 8.36 -41.84 -12.33
N ASP A 7 8.28 -42.34 -13.55
CA ASP A 7 9.49 -42.81 -14.24
C ASP A 7 10.41 -41.62 -14.57
N PRO A 8 11.72 -41.72 -14.27
CA PRO A 8 12.68 -40.71 -14.69
C PRO A 8 12.63 -40.55 -16.20
N VAL A 9 12.50 -39.31 -16.68
CA VAL A 9 12.53 -39.02 -18.11
C VAL A 9 13.86 -39.51 -18.68
N ASP A 10 13.78 -40.45 -19.62
CA ASP A 10 14.94 -40.95 -20.37
C ASP A 10 15.33 -39.89 -21.41
N TRP A 11 16.25 -39.03 -21.00
CA TRP A 11 16.77 -37.94 -21.83
C TRP A 11 17.56 -38.46 -23.02
N ASP A 12 18.21 -39.62 -22.89
CA ASP A 12 19.05 -40.19 -23.94
C ASP A 12 18.18 -40.72 -25.09
N ALA A 13 17.04 -41.35 -24.77
CA ALA A 13 16.05 -41.74 -25.77
C ALA A 13 15.49 -40.52 -26.52
N TYR A 14 15.16 -39.45 -25.80
CA TYR A 14 14.67 -38.20 -26.39
C TYR A 14 15.71 -37.52 -27.30
N GLU A 15 16.97 -37.47 -26.89
CA GLU A 15 18.06 -36.93 -27.72
C GLU A 15 18.28 -37.78 -28.98
N SER A 16 18.12 -39.11 -28.90
CA SER A 16 18.23 -40.00 -30.06
C SER A 16 17.13 -39.79 -31.09
N GLU A 17 15.90 -39.50 -30.65
CA GLU A 17 14.79 -39.15 -31.55
C GLU A 17 14.99 -37.78 -32.21
N LEU A 18 15.51 -36.80 -31.47
CA LEU A 18 15.80 -35.44 -31.96
C LEU A 18 17.00 -35.40 -32.93
N SER A 19 17.97 -36.29 -32.75
CA SER A 19 19.18 -36.36 -33.59
C SER A 19 19.03 -37.29 -34.79
N ASN A 20 17.89 -37.99 -34.91
CA ASN A 20 17.57 -38.78 -36.09
C ASN A 20 17.40 -37.87 -37.33
N PRO A 21 18.25 -37.99 -38.36
CA PRO A 21 18.20 -37.13 -39.54
C PRO A 21 16.96 -37.35 -40.42
N ASP A 22 16.18 -38.42 -40.19
CA ASP A 22 14.90 -38.66 -40.88
C ASP A 22 13.72 -37.92 -40.24
N THR A 23 13.91 -37.31 -39.06
CA THR A 23 12.90 -36.49 -38.40
C THR A 23 12.82 -35.14 -39.12
N ALA A 24 11.63 -34.80 -39.64
CA ALA A 24 11.38 -33.61 -40.45
C ALA A 24 12.01 -32.33 -39.86
N ALA A 25 12.58 -31.50 -40.75
CA ALA A 25 13.34 -30.29 -40.40
C ALA A 25 12.64 -29.42 -39.33
N PRO A 26 13.40 -28.79 -38.41
CA PRO A 26 12.84 -28.04 -37.29
C PRO A 26 11.93 -26.92 -37.78
N VAL A 27 10.65 -27.00 -37.40
CA VAL A 27 9.63 -25.99 -37.70
C VAL A 27 9.76 -24.84 -36.69
N LEU A 28 10.01 -23.63 -37.17
CA LEU A 28 10.02 -22.42 -36.33
C LEU A 28 8.64 -22.21 -35.70
N VAL A 29 8.55 -22.32 -34.38
CA VAL A 29 7.31 -22.19 -33.59
C VAL A 29 6.71 -20.77 -33.66
N ASP A 30 7.53 -19.77 -33.96
CA ASP A 30 7.14 -18.36 -34.13
C ASP A 30 7.21 -17.87 -35.58
N SER A 31 6.91 -18.76 -36.53
CA SER A 31 6.65 -18.31 -37.89
C SER A 31 5.34 -17.51 -37.91
N THR A 32 5.42 -16.19 -37.98
CA THR A 32 4.28 -15.41 -38.49
C THR A 32 4.01 -15.94 -39.89
N PRO A 33 2.82 -16.48 -40.18
CA PRO A 33 2.56 -16.93 -41.54
C PRO A 33 2.71 -15.72 -42.46
N ASP A 34 3.45 -15.87 -43.55
CA ASP A 34 3.44 -14.91 -44.67
C ASP A 34 2.04 -14.94 -45.28
N LEU A 35 1.12 -14.28 -44.59
CA LEU A 35 -0.25 -14.11 -45.06
C LEU A 35 -0.17 -13.08 -46.18
N PRO A 36 -0.66 -13.38 -47.40
CA PRO A 36 -0.77 -12.37 -48.44
C PRO A 36 -1.55 -11.16 -47.89
N PHE A 37 -1.21 -9.95 -48.36
CA PHE A 37 -1.85 -8.68 -47.95
C PHE A 37 -3.40 -8.69 -48.06
N THR A 38 -3.97 -9.69 -48.73
CA THR A 38 -5.40 -9.97 -48.87
C THR A 38 -6.00 -10.89 -47.80
N ALA A 39 -5.31 -11.12 -46.67
CA ALA A 39 -5.88 -11.82 -45.52
C ALA A 39 -7.25 -11.20 -45.15
N GLY A 40 -8.31 -12.02 -45.24
CA GLY A 40 -9.70 -11.61 -45.00
C GLY A 40 -9.91 -10.91 -43.65
N PRO A 41 -11.09 -10.27 -43.44
CA PRO A 41 -11.30 -9.32 -42.36
C PRO A 41 -10.84 -9.90 -41.03
N ARG A 42 -9.75 -9.33 -40.50
CA ARG A 42 -9.23 -9.70 -39.18
C ARG A 42 -10.39 -9.59 -38.20
N SER A 43 -10.71 -10.67 -37.50
CA SER A 43 -11.74 -10.73 -36.47
C SER A 43 -11.30 -10.00 -35.20
N GLU A 44 -10.70 -8.80 -35.35
CA GLU A 44 -10.30 -7.92 -34.27
C GLU A 44 -11.56 -7.22 -33.75
N SER A 45 -12.18 -7.79 -32.71
CA SER A 45 -13.28 -7.13 -32.03
C SER A 45 -12.74 -5.88 -31.32
N ARG A 46 -13.08 -4.70 -31.84
CA ARG A 46 -12.71 -3.42 -31.22
C ARG A 46 -13.32 -3.35 -29.82
N LYS A 47 -12.49 -3.15 -28.79
CA LYS A 47 -12.98 -2.93 -27.43
C LYS A 47 -13.87 -1.68 -27.42
N PRO A 48 -15.07 -1.74 -26.82
CA PRO A 48 -15.94 -0.58 -26.79
C PRO A 48 -15.29 0.56 -26.00
N VAL A 49 -15.23 1.74 -26.62
CA VAL A 49 -14.66 2.96 -26.01
C VAL A 49 -15.48 3.40 -24.79
N LEU A 50 -16.80 3.32 -24.89
CA LEU A 50 -17.71 3.61 -23.79
C LEU A 50 -18.25 2.31 -23.18
N PRO A 51 -18.27 2.21 -21.84
CA PRO A 51 -18.87 1.06 -21.19
C PRO A 51 -20.38 1.00 -21.49
N GLY A 52 -20.93 -0.21 -21.55
CA GLY A 52 -22.32 -0.43 -22.01
C GLY A 52 -23.38 0.36 -21.24
N TRP A 53 -23.13 0.62 -19.94
CA TRP A 53 -24.04 1.39 -19.09
C TRP A 53 -24.15 2.87 -19.47
N LEU A 54 -23.17 3.40 -20.22
CA LEU A 54 -23.15 4.80 -20.66
C LEU A 54 -23.85 5.02 -22.00
N LYS A 55 -24.17 3.93 -22.73
CA LYS A 55 -24.77 4.00 -24.08
C LYS A 55 -26.29 4.19 -24.07
N SER A 56 -26.95 3.97 -22.93
CA SER A 56 -28.40 4.07 -22.78
C SER A 56 -28.75 4.87 -21.55
N ALA A 57 -29.67 5.83 -21.70
CA ALA A 57 -30.17 6.63 -20.57
C ALA A 57 -30.84 5.77 -19.49
N ARG A 58 -31.46 4.64 -19.86
CA ARG A 58 -32.06 3.70 -18.90
C ARG A 58 -30.98 3.01 -18.08
N THR A 59 -30.03 2.36 -18.74
CA THR A 59 -28.94 1.64 -18.07
C THR A 59 -28.06 2.56 -17.23
N PHE A 60 -27.85 3.80 -17.69
CA PHE A 60 -27.18 4.83 -16.92
C PHE A 60 -27.93 5.16 -15.62
N LYS A 61 -29.24 5.41 -15.69
CA LYS A 61 -30.08 5.69 -14.51
C LYS A 61 -30.08 4.53 -13.53
N ASP A 62 -30.20 3.30 -14.00
CA ASP A 62 -30.18 2.10 -13.15
C ASP A 62 -28.83 1.96 -12.43
N THR A 63 -27.73 2.17 -13.16
CA THR A 63 -26.37 2.14 -12.60
C THR A 63 -26.15 3.27 -11.60
N ALA A 64 -26.60 4.49 -11.92
CA ALA A 64 -26.50 5.64 -11.02
C ALA A 64 -27.31 5.43 -9.73
N LYS A 65 -28.52 4.86 -9.83
CA LYS A 65 -29.35 4.52 -8.66
C LYS A 65 -28.66 3.48 -7.78
N TRP A 66 -28.10 2.43 -8.38
CA TRP A 66 -27.31 1.44 -7.65
C TRP A 66 -26.09 2.08 -6.97
N ALA A 67 -25.33 2.91 -7.69
CA ALA A 67 -24.14 3.57 -7.17
C ALA A 67 -24.45 4.52 -6.01
N ALA A 68 -25.54 5.29 -6.13
CA ALA A 68 -26.04 6.15 -5.06
C ALA A 68 -26.44 5.34 -3.82
N GLY A 69 -27.16 4.22 -4.01
CA GLY A 69 -27.52 3.31 -2.92
C GLY A 69 -26.31 2.70 -2.23
N TYR A 70 -25.30 2.28 -3.00
CA TYR A 70 -24.04 1.76 -2.48
C TYR A 70 -23.25 2.82 -1.70
N ALA A 71 -23.14 4.04 -2.24
CA ALA A 71 -22.46 5.16 -1.59
C ALA A 71 -23.19 5.56 -0.30
N TRP A 72 -24.52 5.64 -0.33
CA TRP A 72 -25.35 5.93 0.85
C TRP A 72 -25.19 4.86 1.92
N HIS A 73 -25.25 3.58 1.56
CA HIS A 73 -25.06 2.49 2.52
C HIS A 73 -23.68 2.58 3.19
N THR A 74 -22.62 2.80 2.39
CA THR A 74 -21.26 2.94 2.90
C THR A 74 -21.14 4.15 3.83
N PHE A 75 -21.67 5.30 3.41
CA PHE A 75 -21.70 6.51 4.21
C PHE A 75 -22.43 6.29 5.55
N ALA A 76 -23.67 5.78 5.50
CA ALA A 76 -24.48 5.50 6.69
C ALA A 76 -23.80 4.49 7.62
N PHE A 77 -23.19 3.43 7.06
CA PHE A 77 -22.44 2.43 7.81
C PHE A 77 -21.30 3.04 8.62
N HIS A 78 -20.52 3.95 8.01
CA HIS A 78 -19.42 4.64 8.68
C HIS A 78 -19.94 5.73 9.62
N LEU A 79 -21.00 6.44 9.27
CA LEU A 79 -21.61 7.48 10.08
C LEU A 79 -22.06 6.93 11.44
N VAL A 80 -22.76 5.80 11.45
CA VAL A 80 -23.20 5.11 12.67
C VAL A 80 -22.00 4.65 13.51
N ARG A 81 -20.86 4.33 12.88
CA ARG A 81 -19.64 3.89 13.55
C ARG A 81 -18.68 5.01 13.91
N THR A 82 -18.99 6.26 13.57
CA THR A 82 -18.16 7.42 13.90
C THR A 82 -17.78 7.45 15.39
N PRO A 83 -18.68 7.18 16.36
CA PRO A 83 -18.30 7.14 17.78
C PRO A 83 -17.23 6.09 18.09
N VAL A 84 -17.29 4.91 17.47
CA VAL A 84 -16.29 3.84 17.64
C VAL A 84 -14.93 4.27 17.07
N TYR A 85 -14.92 4.90 15.89
CA TYR A 85 -13.69 5.41 15.29
C TYR A 85 -13.07 6.54 16.12
N SER A 86 -13.90 7.45 16.63
CA SER A 86 -13.47 8.51 17.54
C SER A 86 -12.89 7.94 18.83
N GLY A 87 -13.50 6.92 19.42
CA GLY A 87 -12.97 6.22 20.60
C GLY A 87 -11.59 5.61 20.33
N LYS A 88 -11.40 4.95 19.17
CA LYS A 88 -10.07 4.45 18.77
C LYS A 88 -9.05 5.57 18.65
N LEU A 89 -9.43 6.70 18.04
CA LEU A 89 -8.53 7.85 17.89
C LEU A 89 -8.16 8.47 19.24
N LEU A 90 -9.10 8.63 20.16
CA LEU A 90 -8.87 9.14 21.51
C LEU A 90 -7.82 8.33 22.29
N VAL A 91 -7.81 7.01 22.12
CA VAL A 91 -6.82 6.13 22.77
C VAL A 91 -5.48 6.14 22.03
N ARG A 92 -5.49 6.24 20.70
CA ARG A 92 -4.26 6.18 19.88
C ARG A 92 -3.51 7.51 19.80
N SER A 93 -4.21 8.64 19.86
CA SER A 93 -3.60 9.96 19.68
C SER A 93 -2.57 10.31 20.75
N PRO A 94 -2.75 10.00 22.06
CA PRO A 94 -1.70 10.24 23.06
C PRO A 94 -0.46 9.37 22.81
N VAL A 95 -0.64 8.14 22.34
CA VAL A 95 0.47 7.24 21.97
C VAL A 95 1.23 7.78 20.76
N GLY A 96 0.53 8.25 19.74
CA GLY A 96 1.14 8.88 18.58
C GLY A 96 1.91 10.15 18.96
N LEU A 97 1.32 10.98 19.82
CA LEU A 97 1.99 12.17 20.36
C LEU A 97 3.27 11.81 21.12
N PHE A 98 3.19 10.81 22.00
CA PHE A 98 4.37 10.32 22.74
C PHE A 98 5.47 9.82 21.80
N ARG A 99 5.11 9.04 20.76
CA ARG A 99 6.07 8.57 19.75
C ARG A 99 6.70 9.72 18.97
N LEU A 100 5.91 10.72 18.57
CA LEU A 100 6.39 11.91 17.88
C LEU A 100 7.39 12.68 18.74
N VAL A 101 7.04 12.98 20.01
CA VAL A 101 7.90 13.71 20.94
C VAL A 101 9.17 12.93 21.25
N ARG A 102 9.05 11.63 21.55
CA ARG A 102 10.21 10.76 21.81
C ARG A 102 11.13 10.66 20.59
N GLY A 103 10.57 10.52 19.40
CA GLY A 103 11.32 10.51 18.15
C GLY A 103 12.06 11.82 17.91
N GLY A 104 11.35 12.94 18.06
CA GLY A 104 11.92 14.29 17.96
C GLY A 104 13.06 14.53 18.95
N PHE A 105 12.89 14.12 20.22
CA PHE A 105 13.94 14.22 21.24
C PHE A 105 15.16 13.36 20.87
N ARG A 106 14.97 12.10 20.48
CA ARG A 106 16.07 11.21 20.08
C ARG A 106 16.83 11.73 18.87
N TRP A 107 16.11 12.25 17.87
CA TRP A 107 16.69 12.87 16.69
C TRP A 107 17.46 14.15 17.03
N GLY A 108 16.83 15.04 17.81
CA GLY A 108 17.39 16.33 18.21
C GLY A 108 18.70 16.20 18.96
N PHE A 109 18.80 15.23 19.88
CA PHE A 109 19.99 15.00 20.71
C PHE A 109 20.97 13.97 20.15
N ASP A 110 20.74 13.49 18.93
CA ASP A 110 21.59 12.49 18.25
C ASP A 110 21.82 11.23 19.10
N MET A 111 20.73 10.72 19.68
CA MET A 111 20.75 9.54 20.57
C MET A 111 21.13 8.26 19.84
N GLU A 112 21.00 8.21 18.51
CA GLU A 112 21.37 7.07 17.68
C GLU A 112 22.90 6.80 17.69
N GLY A 113 23.71 7.85 17.83
CA GLY A 113 25.17 7.74 17.91
C GLY A 113 25.71 7.40 19.30
N GLU A 114 24.86 7.29 20.32
CA GLU A 114 25.26 7.00 21.70
C GLU A 114 26.05 5.68 21.84
N PRO A 115 25.64 4.55 21.24
CA PRO A 115 26.36 3.28 21.38
C PRO A 115 27.79 3.34 20.84
N VAL A 116 28.01 4.09 19.76
CA VAL A 116 29.34 4.28 19.15
C VAL A 116 30.25 5.08 20.06
N ARG A 117 29.76 6.20 20.62
CA ARG A 117 30.51 6.98 21.62
C ARG A 117 30.84 6.15 22.86
N LYS A 118 29.89 5.34 23.35
CA LYS A 118 30.12 4.41 24.47
C LYS A 118 31.19 3.37 24.13
N ALA A 119 31.28 2.91 22.88
CA ALA A 119 32.31 1.97 22.45
C ALA A 119 33.71 2.60 22.47
N ALA A 120 33.85 3.85 22.02
CA ALA A 120 35.11 4.59 22.12
C ALA A 120 35.55 4.78 23.58
N VAL A 121 34.62 5.12 24.48
CA VAL A 121 34.89 5.23 25.93
C VAL A 121 35.36 3.89 26.52
N ARG A 122 34.70 2.77 26.18
CA ARG A 122 35.12 1.42 26.65
C ARG A 122 36.51 1.01 26.16
N ARG A 123 36.96 1.57 25.03
CA ARG A 123 38.31 1.36 24.47
C ARG A 123 39.33 2.37 24.99
N GLU A 124 38.92 3.30 25.84
CA GLU A 124 39.75 4.39 26.36
C GLU A 124 40.35 5.27 25.26
N ASP A 125 39.70 5.33 24.09
CA ASP A 125 40.15 6.12 22.95
C ASP A 125 39.59 7.55 23.02
N ALA A 126 40.32 8.42 23.72
CA ALA A 126 39.94 9.82 23.89
C ALA A 126 39.89 10.58 22.55
N ALA A 127 40.78 10.28 21.61
CA ALA A 127 40.86 10.96 20.33
C ALA A 127 39.64 10.65 19.46
N GLU A 128 39.23 9.38 19.40
CA GLU A 128 38.00 8.98 18.71
C GLU A 128 36.76 9.60 19.38
N TYR A 129 36.69 9.58 20.71
CA TYR A 129 35.58 10.18 21.45
C TYR A 129 35.42 11.67 21.13
N LEU A 130 36.49 12.45 21.17
CA LEU A 130 36.45 13.90 20.88
C LEU A 130 35.98 14.18 19.44
N LYS A 131 36.43 13.37 18.45
CA LYS A 131 35.96 13.47 17.06
C LYS A 131 34.45 13.22 16.95
N LEU A 132 33.96 12.15 17.58
CA LEU A 132 32.54 11.80 17.57
C LEU A 132 31.69 12.85 18.31
N SER A 133 32.20 13.43 19.40
CA SER A 133 31.52 14.50 20.15
C SER A 133 31.39 15.77 19.32
N ALA A 134 32.47 16.21 18.65
CA ALA A 134 32.43 17.39 17.79
C ALA A 134 31.43 17.23 16.62
N GLN A 135 31.39 16.04 16.01
CA GLN A 135 30.40 15.73 14.98
C GLN A 135 28.95 15.77 15.50
N ARG A 136 28.72 15.23 16.71
CA ARG A 136 27.43 15.29 17.38
C ARG A 136 27.02 16.74 17.63
N ASP A 137 27.89 17.56 18.19
CA ASP A 137 27.56 18.93 18.57
C ASP A 137 27.17 19.78 17.34
N ASN A 138 27.82 19.57 16.20
CA ASN A 138 27.44 20.21 14.94
C ASN A 138 26.03 19.80 14.48
N ARG A 139 25.71 18.49 14.51
CA ARG A 139 24.37 17.99 14.14
C ARG A 139 23.30 18.47 15.13
N VAL A 140 23.56 18.37 16.43
CA VAL A 140 22.63 18.75 17.50
C VAL A 140 22.33 20.25 17.43
N ARG A 141 23.33 21.11 17.17
CA ARG A 141 23.10 22.56 17.05
C ARG A 141 22.06 22.87 15.97
N LEU A 142 22.23 22.33 14.77
CA LEU A 142 21.26 22.53 13.67
C LEU A 142 19.90 21.90 14.01
N ARG A 143 19.88 20.65 14.50
CA ARG A 143 18.61 19.95 14.80
C ARG A 143 17.83 20.60 15.93
N VAL A 144 18.49 21.09 16.98
CA VAL A 144 17.85 21.85 18.07
C VAL A 144 17.33 23.19 17.58
N PHE A 145 18.08 23.90 16.73
CA PHE A 145 17.58 25.12 16.09
C PHE A 145 16.31 24.85 15.28
N LEU A 146 16.29 23.80 14.44
CA LEU A 146 15.11 23.39 13.69
C LEU A 146 13.94 22.96 14.60
N ALA A 147 14.24 22.26 15.70
CA ALA A 147 13.22 21.86 16.68
C ALA A 147 12.60 23.08 17.39
N MET A 148 13.43 24.08 17.76
CA MET A 148 12.97 25.33 18.35
C MET A 148 12.15 26.14 17.36
N LEU A 149 12.57 26.23 16.10
CA LEU A 149 11.79 26.87 15.05
C LEU A 149 10.43 26.18 14.88
N GLY A 150 10.42 24.85 14.82
CA GLY A 150 9.19 24.07 14.77
C GLY A 150 8.27 24.31 15.97
N LEU A 151 8.84 24.40 17.20
CA LEU A 151 8.09 24.71 18.40
C LEU A 151 7.45 26.11 18.33
N VAL A 152 8.20 27.12 17.91
CA VAL A 152 7.69 28.49 17.71
C VAL A 152 6.57 28.48 16.67
N THR A 153 6.75 27.79 15.54
CA THR A 153 5.69 27.63 14.53
C THR A 153 4.45 26.97 15.12
N CYS A 154 4.59 25.91 15.92
CA CYS A 154 3.47 25.26 16.61
C CYS A 154 2.75 26.23 17.56
N CYS A 155 3.47 27.08 18.30
CA CYS A 155 2.87 28.11 19.15
C CYS A 155 2.10 29.15 18.33
N CYS A 156 2.68 29.67 17.24
CA CYS A 156 2.02 30.63 16.36
C CYS A 156 0.75 30.05 15.72
N VAL A 157 0.82 28.80 15.23
CA VAL A 157 -0.34 28.09 14.67
C VAL A 157 -1.39 27.88 15.76
N SER A 158 -1.00 27.45 16.96
CA SER A 158 -1.95 27.25 18.06
C SER A 158 -2.66 28.54 18.43
N TRP A 159 -1.93 29.66 18.49
CA TRP A 159 -2.51 30.99 18.70
C TRP A 159 -3.49 31.37 17.59
N TRP A 160 -3.09 31.20 16.32
CA TRP A 160 -3.97 31.46 15.17
C TRP A 160 -5.23 30.60 15.19
N VAL A 161 -5.14 29.31 15.56
CA VAL A 161 -6.31 28.44 15.69
C VAL A 161 -7.29 28.98 16.73
N LEU A 162 -6.86 29.72 17.75
CA LEU A 162 -7.80 30.30 18.72
C LEU A 162 -8.64 31.45 18.15
N THR A 163 -8.20 32.08 17.05
CA THR A 163 -8.89 33.24 16.45
C THR A 163 -9.92 32.87 15.38
N ILE A 164 -9.92 31.62 14.90
CA ILE A 164 -10.82 31.16 13.83
C ILE A 164 -12.16 30.61 14.37
N PRO A 165 -13.23 30.55 13.54
CA PRO A 165 -14.53 29.99 13.93
C PRO A 165 -14.46 28.58 14.53
N ALA A 166 -15.39 28.28 15.45
CA ALA A 166 -15.43 27.02 16.20
C ALA A 166 -15.42 25.76 15.31
N TRP A 167 -16.19 25.76 14.22
CA TRP A 167 -16.25 24.61 13.31
C TRP A 167 -14.91 24.33 12.63
N GLN A 168 -14.14 25.37 12.28
CA GLN A 168 -12.79 25.22 11.73
C GLN A 168 -11.81 24.68 12.77
N ARG A 169 -11.91 25.16 14.03
CA ARG A 169 -11.13 24.63 15.16
C ARG A 169 -11.36 23.15 15.38
N PHE A 170 -12.63 22.72 15.39
CA PHE A 170 -12.97 21.30 15.54
C PHE A 170 -12.54 20.46 14.33
N ALA A 171 -12.60 21.00 13.11
CA ALA A 171 -12.08 20.32 11.92
C ALA A 171 -10.57 20.11 11.99
N LEU A 172 -9.81 21.14 12.39
CA LEU A 172 -8.36 21.04 12.59
C LEU A 172 -7.99 20.08 13.74
N LEU A 173 -8.72 20.15 14.85
CA LEU A 173 -8.54 19.22 15.97
C LEU A 173 -8.80 17.77 15.52
N GLY A 174 -9.88 17.54 14.76
CA GLY A 174 -10.19 16.24 14.17
C GLY A 174 -9.08 15.73 13.26
N LEU A 175 -8.53 16.60 12.39
CA LEU A 175 -7.41 16.25 11.52
C LEU A 175 -6.14 15.91 12.31
N ALA A 176 -5.82 16.69 13.34
CA ALA A 176 -4.70 16.43 14.24
C ALA A 176 -4.88 15.09 14.98
N MET A 177 -6.08 14.81 15.48
CA MET A 177 -6.42 13.54 16.11
C MET A 177 -6.28 12.36 15.16
N ILE A 178 -6.69 12.50 13.90
CA ILE A 178 -6.49 11.47 12.87
C ILE A 178 -5.00 11.25 12.66
N GLY A 179 -4.21 12.29 12.40
CA GLY A 179 -2.77 12.17 12.16
C GLY A 179 -2.02 11.51 13.33
N LEU A 180 -2.27 11.97 14.56
CA LEU A 180 -1.68 11.39 15.77
C LEU A 180 -2.19 9.96 16.01
N GLY A 181 -3.48 9.71 15.79
CA GLY A 181 -4.07 8.38 15.94
C GLY A 181 -3.53 7.36 14.94
N LEU A 182 -3.16 7.79 13.73
CA LEU A 182 -2.47 6.96 12.74
C LEU A 182 -1.02 6.66 13.16
N LEU A 183 -0.28 7.67 13.65
CA LEU A 183 1.08 7.47 14.16
C LEU A 183 1.14 6.57 15.41
N GLY A 184 0.09 6.64 16.23
CA GLY A 184 -0.11 5.78 17.40
C GLY A 184 -0.73 4.42 17.08
N ALA A 185 -1.11 4.15 15.83
CA ALA A 185 -1.81 2.91 15.49
C ALA A 185 -0.87 1.70 15.59
N PRO A 186 -1.35 0.54 16.08
CA PRO A 186 -0.67 -0.73 15.91
C PRO A 186 -0.87 -1.24 14.47
N ALA A 187 0.12 -1.94 13.93
CA ALA A 187 0.13 -2.41 12.53
C ALA A 187 -1.10 -3.28 12.19
N ASP A 188 -1.53 -4.13 13.13
CA ASP A 188 -2.54 -5.15 12.86
C ASP A 188 -3.99 -4.73 13.19
N ARG A 189 -4.24 -3.48 13.61
CA ARG A 189 -5.60 -3.03 13.98
C ARG A 189 -6.05 -1.81 13.17
N PRO A 190 -6.70 -2.01 12.01
CA PRO A 190 -7.17 -0.90 11.19
C PRO A 190 -8.15 0.00 11.94
N LEU A 191 -8.13 1.29 11.59
CA LEU A 191 -9.04 2.28 12.17
C LEU A 191 -10.48 1.99 11.72
N LEU A 192 -10.69 1.92 10.40
CA LEU A 192 -11.98 1.72 9.76
C LEU A 192 -12.37 0.25 9.72
N SER A 193 -13.65 -0.02 9.93
CA SER A 193 -14.24 -1.35 9.70
C SER A 193 -14.73 -1.46 8.25
N ARG A 194 -14.83 -2.70 7.76
CA ARG A 194 -15.24 -2.96 6.38
C ARG A 194 -16.76 -2.83 6.24
N ALA A 195 -17.22 -1.93 5.39
CA ALA A 195 -18.64 -1.72 5.12
C ALA A 195 -19.26 -2.85 4.29
N VAL A 196 -18.51 -3.38 3.33
CA VAL A 196 -19.00 -4.41 2.39
C VAL A 196 -18.01 -5.54 2.30
N VAL A 197 -18.46 -6.75 2.60
CA VAL A 197 -17.69 -7.97 2.36
C VAL A 197 -17.89 -8.36 0.90
N THR A 198 -16.81 -8.46 0.14
CA THR A 198 -16.86 -9.00 -1.22
C THR A 198 -17.28 -10.46 -1.12
N ALA A 199 -18.32 -10.86 -1.84
CA ALA A 199 -18.64 -12.27 -2.00
C ALA A 199 -17.39 -13.00 -2.46
N ARG A 200 -16.93 -14.00 -1.70
CA ARG A 200 -15.89 -14.90 -2.19
C ARG A 200 -16.53 -15.74 -3.28
N VAL A 201 -16.33 -15.34 -4.53
CA VAL A 201 -16.75 -16.15 -5.67
C VAL A 201 -15.99 -17.46 -5.56
N ALA A 202 -16.73 -18.57 -5.46
CA ALA A 202 -16.13 -19.90 -5.46
C ALA A 202 -15.28 -20.03 -6.74
N LYS A 203 -14.05 -20.52 -6.62
CA LYS A 203 -13.22 -20.78 -7.80
C LYS A 203 -14.01 -21.69 -8.72
N LEU A 204 -14.16 -21.30 -9.99
CA LEU A 204 -14.68 -22.19 -11.03
C LEU A 204 -13.69 -23.35 -11.14
N THR A 205 -14.01 -24.48 -10.53
CA THR A 205 -13.35 -25.76 -10.83
C THR A 205 -14.08 -26.39 -12.01
N SER A 206 -13.36 -27.18 -12.81
CA SER A 206 -13.93 -27.85 -14.01
C SER A 206 -15.22 -28.61 -13.68
N ASP A 207 -15.28 -29.19 -12.49
CA ASP A 207 -16.45 -29.94 -11.99
C ASP A 207 -17.69 -29.06 -11.78
N VAL A 208 -17.51 -27.79 -11.40
CA VAL A 208 -18.59 -26.82 -11.23
C VAL A 208 -19.13 -26.38 -12.59
N VAL A 209 -18.25 -26.27 -13.60
CA VAL A 209 -18.66 -25.90 -14.98
C VAL A 209 -19.43 -27.04 -15.64
N VAL A 210 -19.03 -28.29 -15.43
CA VAL A 210 -19.70 -29.47 -16.01
C VAL A 210 -21.06 -29.75 -15.34
N ARG A 211 -21.26 -29.33 -14.08
CA ARG A 211 -22.55 -29.47 -13.37
C ARG A 211 -23.49 -28.27 -13.54
N ALA A 212 -23.06 -27.19 -14.17
CA ALA A 212 -23.95 -26.08 -14.48
C ALA A 212 -24.84 -26.50 -15.68
N PRO A 213 -26.17 -26.58 -15.53
CA PRO A 213 -27.09 -27.01 -16.58
C PRO A 213 -27.20 -26.00 -17.73
#